data_AF-A0A445CG42-F1
#
_entry.id   AF-A0A445CG42-F1
#
_cell.length_a   1.000
_cell.length_b   1.000
_cell.length_c   1.000
_cell.angle_alpha   90.00
_cell.angle_beta   90.00
_cell.angle_gamma   90.00
#
_symmetry.space_group_name_H-M   'P 1'
#
loop_
_entity.id
_entity.type
_entity.pdbx_description
1 polymer ?
#
loop_
_entity_poly.entity_id
_entity_poly.type
_entity_poly.pdbx_seq_one_letter_code
_entity_poly.pdbx_strand_id
1 'polypeptide(L)'
;MYANLYLFPFTRAPLEEPWVPHLLEQNPSTATSAAVSTTLIALLWGPFDASFTIWFVRYKFAYIWVGNSETQCPGQCAWPFHQPIYGPQSPPLVAPNNDVGLDGMVINVASLLVGTATNPFGSGYFQGLKEAPLEAASACAGVYGKGAYPGSAGNLLVDPTTGASFNANGVNGRKYLLPALMDPKTQACSTLV
;
A
#
# COMPACT_ATOMS: atom_id res chain seq x y z
N MET A 1 13.30 14.06 -12.96
CA MET A 1 12.61 13.19 -11.99
C MET A 1 11.14 13.56 -12.01
N TYR A 2 10.32 12.80 -12.73
CA TYR A 2 8.87 12.95 -12.65
C TYR A 2 8.33 11.72 -11.91
N ALA A 3 8.17 11.84 -10.59
CA ALA A 3 7.28 10.96 -9.87
C ALA A 3 5.88 11.55 -10.04
N ASN A 4 5.01 10.86 -10.77
CA ASN A 4 3.61 11.26 -10.85
C ASN A 4 2.97 10.97 -9.49
N LEU A 5 2.45 12.02 -8.85
CA LEU A 5 1.78 11.93 -7.56
C LEU A 5 0.38 11.36 -7.76
N TYR A 6 0.21 10.06 -7.53
CA TYR A 6 -1.11 9.43 -7.45
C TYR A 6 -1.51 9.32 -5.98
N LEU A 7 -2.32 10.27 -5.50
CA LEU A 7 -2.90 10.22 -4.15
C LEU A 7 -4.17 9.38 -4.19
N PHE A 8 -4.16 8.23 -3.53
CA PHE A 8 -5.38 7.47 -3.25
C PHE A 8 -5.82 7.80 -1.83
N PRO A 9 -6.87 8.62 -1.62
CA PRO A 9 -7.40 8.87 -0.29
C PRO A 9 -8.14 7.62 0.21
N PHE A 10 -7.59 6.94 1.21
CA PHE A 10 -8.32 5.88 1.93
C PHE A 10 -9.00 6.49 3.15
N THR A 11 -10.33 6.49 3.17
CA THR A 11 -11.14 6.82 4.35
C THR A 11 -11.58 5.54 5.05
N ARG A 12 -11.48 5.51 6.38
CA ARG A 12 -12.21 4.52 7.18
C ARG A 12 -13.70 4.87 7.11
N ALA A 13 -14.43 4.31 6.16
CA ALA A 13 -15.88 4.41 6.14
C ALA A 13 -16.49 3.52 7.25
N PRO A 14 -17.62 3.92 7.86
CA PRO A 14 -18.50 2.98 8.55
C PRO A 14 -18.86 1.83 7.59
N LEU A 15 -19.08 0.62 8.12
CA LEU A 15 -19.10 -0.68 7.43
C LEU A 15 -20.15 -0.89 6.30
N GLU A 16 -20.71 0.16 5.68
CA GLU A 16 -21.85 0.06 4.75
C GLU A 16 -21.68 0.67 3.35
N GLU A 17 -20.51 1.24 2.98
CA GLU A 17 -20.30 1.71 1.59
C GLU A 17 -19.17 0.96 0.85
N PRO A 18 -19.41 0.53 -0.41
CA PRO A 18 -18.40 -0.10 -1.24
C PRO A 18 -17.29 0.89 -1.61
N TRP A 19 -16.05 0.40 -1.67
CA TRP A 19 -14.85 1.14 -2.03
C TRP A 19 -15.01 1.90 -3.37
N VAL A 20 -15.16 3.23 -3.31
CA VAL A 20 -15.11 4.08 -4.51
C VAL A 20 -13.76 4.81 -4.55
N PRO A 21 -12.78 4.35 -5.33
CA PRO A 21 -11.53 5.09 -5.54
C PRO A 21 -11.83 6.42 -6.23
N HIS A 22 -11.67 7.54 -5.52
CA HIS A 22 -11.68 8.87 -6.13
C HIS A 22 -10.25 9.23 -6.56
N LEU A 23 -10.02 9.31 -7.87
CA LEU A 23 -8.79 9.85 -8.44
C LEU A 23 -8.77 11.37 -8.20
N LEU A 24 -7.88 11.84 -7.34
CA LEU A 24 -7.59 13.27 -7.20
C LEU A 24 -6.22 13.54 -7.82
N GLU A 25 -6.20 14.12 -9.02
CA GLU A 25 -5.01 14.73 -9.60
C GLU A 25 -4.76 16.05 -8.85
N GLN A 26 -3.75 16.08 -7.97
CA GLN A 26 -3.42 17.28 -7.20
C GLN A 26 -2.10 17.89 -7.67
N ASN A 27 -2.19 19.10 -8.22
CA ASN A 27 -1.06 19.94 -8.54
C ASN A 27 -0.49 20.53 -7.23
N PRO A 28 0.81 20.33 -6.89
CA PRO A 28 1.36 20.68 -5.58
C PRO A 28 1.33 22.18 -5.22
N SER A 29 1.02 23.06 -6.17
CA SER A 29 0.91 24.52 -5.96
C SER A 29 -0.47 25.00 -5.50
N THR A 30 -1.50 24.15 -5.47
CA THR A 30 -2.89 24.57 -5.19
C THR A 30 -3.50 23.97 -3.94
N ALA A 31 -2.73 23.32 -3.05
CA ALA A 31 -3.21 22.83 -1.77
C ALA A 31 -3.48 23.98 -0.77
N THR A 32 -4.43 24.84 -1.10
CA THR A 32 -5.14 25.65 -0.10
C THR A 32 -6.33 24.84 0.36
N SER A 33 -6.42 24.68 1.68
CA SER A 33 -7.58 24.13 2.40
C SER A 33 -8.88 24.47 1.66
N ALA A 34 -9.56 23.46 1.12
CA ALA A 34 -10.91 23.64 0.60
C ALA A 34 -11.79 24.11 1.76
N ALA A 35 -11.97 25.42 1.85
CA ALA A 35 -12.93 26.05 2.73
C ALA A 35 -14.30 25.64 2.19
N VAL A 36 -14.88 24.59 2.78
CA VAL A 36 -16.29 24.30 2.61
C VAL A 36 -17.02 25.54 3.14
N SER A 37 -17.68 26.25 2.23
CA SER A 37 -18.37 27.52 2.48
C SER A 37 -19.32 27.38 3.68
N THR A 38 -18.90 27.92 4.82
CA THR A 38 -19.68 27.98 6.07
C THR A 38 -20.85 28.96 6.01
N THR A 39 -21.10 29.57 4.84
CA THR A 39 -22.05 30.68 4.68
C THR A 39 -23.50 30.21 4.49
N LEU A 40 -23.76 28.91 4.22
CA LEU A 40 -25.12 28.45 3.89
C LEU A 40 -25.97 27.96 5.08
N ILE A 41 -25.40 27.78 6.28
CA ILE A 41 -26.14 27.22 7.44
C ILE A 41 -26.76 28.30 8.34
N ALA A 42 -26.39 29.58 8.17
CA ALA A 42 -26.72 30.63 9.14
C ALA A 42 -28.10 31.30 8.99
N LEU A 43 -28.99 30.87 8.08
CA LEU A 43 -30.23 31.62 7.78
C LEU A 43 -31.56 30.94 8.14
N LEU A 44 -31.59 29.78 8.80
CA LEU A 44 -32.86 29.06 9.01
C LEU A 44 -33.39 28.93 10.45
N TRP A 45 -32.68 29.38 11.49
CA TRP A 45 -33.24 29.29 12.85
C TRP A 45 -32.89 30.52 13.70
N GLY A 46 -33.87 30.96 14.49
CA GLY A 46 -33.90 32.18 15.30
C GLY A 46 -32.90 32.25 16.47
N PRO A 47 -33.14 33.12 17.46
CA PRO A 47 -32.10 33.70 18.29
C PRO A 47 -31.42 32.68 19.19
N PHE A 48 -30.08 32.69 19.12
CA PHE A 48 -29.12 32.40 20.20
C PHE A 48 -29.56 31.39 21.28
N ASP A 49 -29.33 30.11 21.00
CA ASP A 49 -29.05 29.14 22.06
C ASP A 49 -27.53 28.84 22.05
N ALA A 50 -26.84 29.19 23.13
CA ALA A 50 -25.38 29.15 23.26
C ALA A 50 -24.81 27.73 23.43
N SER A 51 -25.51 26.71 22.93
CA SER A 51 -25.14 25.31 23.07
C SER A 51 -25.18 24.56 21.73
N PHE A 52 -24.81 25.24 20.63
CA PHE A 52 -24.55 24.60 19.35
C PHE A 52 -23.04 24.41 19.16
N THR A 53 -22.50 23.37 19.79
CA THR A 53 -21.17 22.86 19.46
C THR A 53 -21.22 22.38 18.01
N ILE A 54 -20.70 23.18 17.08
CA ILE A 54 -20.44 22.74 15.71
C ILE A 54 -19.48 21.55 15.80
N TRP A 55 -19.99 20.34 15.59
CA TRP A 55 -19.17 19.14 15.49
C TRP A 55 -18.35 19.22 14.20
N PHE A 56 -17.17 19.82 14.27
CA PHE A 56 -16.16 19.68 13.23
C PHE A 56 -15.74 18.22 13.16
N VAL A 57 -16.30 17.46 12.22
CA VAL A 57 -15.81 16.11 11.89
C VAL A 57 -14.46 16.30 11.20
N ARG A 58 -13.38 15.98 11.90
CA ARG A 58 -12.03 15.96 11.32
C ARG A 58 -11.81 14.64 10.60
N TYR A 59 -11.77 14.69 9.28
CA TYR A 59 -11.39 13.54 8.45
C TYR A 59 -9.87 13.42 8.39
N LYS A 60 -9.38 12.18 8.51
CA LYS A 60 -7.98 11.82 8.29
C LYS A 60 -7.91 10.90 7.08
N PHE A 61 -6.91 11.11 6.24
CA PHE A 61 -6.69 10.33 5.03
C PHE A 61 -5.31 9.66 5.11
N ALA A 62 -5.24 8.42 4.64
CA ALA A 62 -3.96 7.75 4.37
C ALA A 62 -3.64 7.90 2.88
N TYR A 63 -2.37 8.16 2.58
CA TYR A 63 -1.86 8.35 1.22
C TYR A 63 -0.68 7.41 0.99
N ILE A 64 -0.56 6.93 -0.25
CA ILE A 64 0.55 6.08 -0.69
C ILE A 64 1.30 6.85 -1.77
N TRP A 65 2.61 7.02 -1.60
CA TRP A 65 3.46 7.58 -2.64
C TRP A 65 3.93 6.47 -3.58
N VAL A 66 3.85 6.72 -4.88
CA VAL A 66 4.18 5.74 -5.91
C VAL A 66 5.30 6.28 -6.78
N GLY A 67 6.29 5.44 -7.04
CA GLY A 67 7.47 5.75 -7.83
C GLY A 67 7.92 4.55 -8.66
N ASN A 68 8.80 4.79 -9.64
CA ASN A 68 9.42 3.70 -10.39
C ASN A 68 10.49 3.02 -9.52
N SER A 69 10.21 1.81 -9.06
CA SER A 69 11.07 1.01 -8.18
C SER A 69 12.45 0.70 -8.76
N GLU A 70 12.57 0.55 -10.09
CA GLU A 70 13.84 0.27 -10.77
C GLU A 70 14.80 1.46 -10.68
N THR A 71 14.28 2.68 -10.71
CA THR A 71 15.12 3.90 -10.69
C THR A 71 15.37 4.45 -9.29
N GLN A 72 14.41 4.31 -8.38
CA GLN A 72 14.52 4.92 -7.05
C GLN A 72 15.33 4.05 -6.07
N CYS A 73 15.14 2.74 -6.12
CA CYS A 73 15.74 1.80 -5.17
C CYS A 73 15.77 0.37 -5.75
N PRO A 74 16.47 0.13 -6.88
CA PRO A 74 16.38 -1.13 -7.62
C PRO A 74 16.59 -2.37 -6.73
N GLY A 75 17.69 -2.44 -5.99
CA GLY A 75 17.99 -3.61 -5.14
C GLY A 75 17.23 -3.71 -3.82
N GLN A 76 16.23 -2.86 -3.58
CA GLN A 76 15.34 -2.96 -2.40
C GLN A 76 13.87 -2.98 -2.82
N CYS A 77 13.44 -1.99 -3.59
CA CYS A 77 12.05 -1.80 -4.00
C CYS A 77 11.65 -2.65 -5.21
N ALA A 78 12.62 -3.08 -6.03
CA ALA A 78 12.36 -4.00 -7.13
C ALA A 78 12.85 -5.42 -6.84
N TRP A 79 13.34 -5.70 -5.64
CA TRP A 79 13.60 -7.08 -5.21
C TRP A 79 12.27 -7.85 -5.11
N PRO A 80 12.14 -9.06 -5.67
CA PRO A 80 13.20 -9.98 -6.13
C PRO A 80 13.51 -9.94 -7.64
N PHE A 81 12.97 -8.97 -8.39
CA PHE A 81 13.19 -8.81 -9.84
C PHE A 81 14.46 -8.03 -10.20
N HIS A 82 15.13 -7.45 -9.20
CA HIS A 82 16.44 -6.85 -9.32
C HIS A 82 17.40 -7.40 -8.27
N GLN A 83 18.69 -7.39 -8.57
CA GLN A 83 19.74 -7.86 -7.67
C GLN A 83 19.72 -7.06 -6.36
N PRO A 84 19.70 -7.73 -5.18
CA PRO A 84 19.62 -7.06 -3.90
C PRO A 84 20.91 -6.32 -3.54
N ILE A 85 20.80 -5.19 -2.83
CA ILE A 85 21.97 -4.40 -2.38
C ILE A 85 22.81 -5.19 -1.35
N TYR A 86 22.15 -5.98 -0.50
CA TYR A 86 22.77 -6.75 0.58
C TYR A 86 22.21 -8.17 0.62
N GLY A 87 22.96 -9.11 1.18
CA GLY A 87 22.56 -10.52 1.28
C GLY A 87 22.98 -11.37 0.06
N PRO A 88 22.45 -12.59 -0.05
CA PRO A 88 22.79 -13.51 -1.14
C PRO A 88 22.53 -12.89 -2.51
N GLN A 89 23.54 -12.98 -3.39
CA GLN A 89 23.52 -12.39 -4.73
C GLN A 89 23.02 -13.41 -5.76
N SER A 90 21.88 -14.05 -5.48
CA SER A 90 21.23 -14.96 -6.43
C SER A 90 20.72 -14.18 -7.65
N PRO A 91 20.64 -14.81 -8.83
CA PRO A 91 20.06 -14.17 -10.01
C PRO A 91 18.65 -13.64 -9.72
N PRO A 92 18.30 -12.43 -10.22
CA PRO A 92 16.95 -11.89 -10.04
C PRO A 92 15.90 -12.77 -10.72
N LEU A 93 14.68 -12.73 -10.18
CA LEU A 93 13.53 -13.40 -10.78
C LEU A 93 13.08 -12.66 -12.04
N VAL A 94 12.44 -13.39 -12.95
CA VAL A 94 11.83 -12.79 -14.15
C VAL A 94 10.51 -12.13 -13.78
N ALA A 95 10.37 -10.87 -14.15
CA ALA A 95 9.22 -10.02 -13.86
C ALA A 95 7.97 -10.47 -14.66
N PRO A 96 6.81 -10.73 -14.01
CA PRO A 96 5.60 -11.26 -14.68
C PRO A 96 4.93 -10.34 -15.69
N ASN A 97 5.13 -9.03 -15.62
CA ASN A 97 4.58 -8.08 -16.58
C ASN A 97 5.68 -7.48 -17.50
N ASN A 98 6.85 -8.13 -17.58
CA ASN A 98 7.97 -7.73 -18.44
C ASN A 98 8.53 -6.32 -18.13
N ASP A 99 8.32 -5.82 -16.90
CA ASP A 99 8.83 -4.53 -16.43
C ASP A 99 9.17 -4.64 -14.94
N VAL A 100 10.47 -4.58 -14.63
CA VAL A 100 11.01 -4.72 -13.26
C VAL A 100 10.53 -3.60 -12.34
N GLY A 101 10.44 -2.37 -12.86
CA GLY A 101 10.01 -1.20 -12.09
C GLY A 101 8.54 -1.25 -11.75
N LEU A 102 7.69 -1.68 -12.70
CA LEU A 102 6.25 -1.84 -12.50
C LEU A 102 5.93 -2.99 -11.55
N ASP A 103 6.58 -4.14 -11.71
CA ASP A 103 6.33 -5.30 -10.85
C ASP A 103 6.86 -5.08 -9.43
N GLY A 104 8.00 -4.39 -9.28
CA GLY A 104 8.46 -3.88 -7.99
C GLY A 104 7.50 -2.87 -7.38
N MET A 105 6.94 -1.94 -8.18
CA MET A 105 5.96 -0.97 -7.70
C MET A 105 4.70 -1.66 -7.17
N VAL A 106 4.19 -2.69 -7.85
CA VAL A 106 3.01 -3.45 -7.39
C VAL A 106 3.24 -4.08 -6.01
N ILE A 107 4.41 -4.66 -5.76
CA ILE A 107 4.78 -5.21 -4.44
C ILE A 107 4.70 -4.14 -3.35
N ASN A 108 5.28 -2.96 -3.60
CA ASN A 108 5.31 -1.87 -2.63
C ASN A 108 3.92 -1.28 -2.37
N VAL A 109 3.14 -1.06 -3.43
CA VAL A 109 1.76 -0.58 -3.31
C VAL A 109 0.91 -1.58 -2.54
N ALA A 110 1.03 -2.88 -2.82
CA ALA A 110 0.31 -3.91 -2.06
C ALA A 110 0.70 -3.92 -0.57
N SER A 111 2.00 -3.80 -0.27
CA SER A 111 2.50 -3.73 1.12
C SER A 111 1.98 -2.51 1.86
N LEU A 112 2.00 -1.34 1.22
CA LEU A 112 1.53 -0.08 1.81
C LEU A 112 0.01 -0.07 1.95
N LEU A 113 -0.72 -0.62 0.97
CA LEU A 113 -2.18 -0.75 1.03
C LEU A 113 -2.62 -1.56 2.25
N VAL A 114 -1.93 -2.66 2.54
CA VAL A 114 -2.16 -3.43 3.77
C VAL A 114 -1.97 -2.54 4.99
N GLY A 115 -0.86 -1.79 5.09
CA GLY A 115 -0.63 -0.87 6.20
C GLY A 115 -1.72 0.20 6.34
N THR A 116 -2.22 0.74 5.23
CA THR A 116 -3.36 1.69 5.28
C THR A 116 -4.66 1.05 5.76
N ALA A 117 -4.86 -0.25 5.52
CA ALA A 117 -6.04 -0.97 5.98
C ALA A 117 -5.91 -1.40 7.45
N THR A 118 -4.73 -1.85 7.87
CA THR A 118 -4.51 -2.44 9.19
C THR A 118 -4.09 -1.42 10.25
N ASN A 119 -3.37 -0.37 9.87
CA ASN A 119 -2.83 0.63 10.79
C ASN A 119 -2.62 2.03 10.16
N PRO A 120 -3.67 2.66 9.59
CA PRO A 120 -3.51 3.93 8.87
C PRO A 120 -2.99 5.10 9.72
N PHE A 121 -3.16 5.04 11.05
CA PHE A 121 -2.87 6.16 11.96
C PHE A 121 -2.01 5.76 13.18
N GLY A 122 -1.32 4.62 13.13
CA GLY A 122 -0.44 4.17 14.22
C GLY A 122 -1.17 3.71 15.50
N SER A 123 -2.44 3.30 15.38
CA SER A 123 -3.26 2.80 16.48
C SER A 123 -4.04 1.52 16.12
N GLY A 124 -3.59 0.82 15.08
CA GLY A 124 -4.17 -0.41 14.54
C GLY A 124 -3.29 -1.63 14.81
N TYR A 125 -3.25 -2.56 13.86
CA TYR A 125 -2.54 -3.83 14.01
C TYR A 125 -1.11 -3.75 13.46
N PHE A 126 -0.13 -3.99 14.34
CA PHE A 126 1.30 -4.03 14.02
C PHE A 126 2.05 -4.92 15.02
N GLN A 127 3.27 -5.32 14.66
CA GLN A 127 4.20 -6.05 15.51
C GLN A 127 5.31 -5.12 16.05
N GLY A 128 5.75 -5.35 17.28
CA GLY A 128 6.84 -4.58 17.90
C GLY A 128 6.36 -3.37 18.71
N LEU A 129 7.26 -2.40 18.91
CA LEU A 129 6.97 -1.16 19.62
C LEU A 129 6.25 -0.16 18.71
N LYS A 130 5.40 0.68 19.28
CA LYS A 130 4.62 1.68 18.52
C LYS A 130 5.50 2.71 17.80
N GLU A 131 6.70 2.96 18.33
CA GLU A 131 7.68 3.89 17.79
C GLU A 131 8.42 3.32 16.56
N ALA A 132 8.38 2.00 16.36
CA ALA A 132 8.96 1.30 15.22
C ALA A 132 8.09 0.08 14.84
N PRO A 133 6.83 0.32 14.38
CA PRO A 133 5.88 -0.75 14.13
C PRO A 133 6.23 -1.49 12.83
N LEU A 134 6.20 -2.82 12.89
CA LEU A 134 6.16 -3.66 11.71
C LEU A 134 4.70 -3.94 11.35
N GLU A 135 4.23 -3.29 10.30
CA GLU A 135 2.90 -3.50 9.71
C GLU A 135 2.73 -4.90 9.14
N ALA A 136 1.48 -5.34 8.97
CA ALA A 136 1.16 -6.72 8.61
C ALA A 136 1.91 -7.26 7.38
N ALA A 137 2.14 -6.45 6.34
CA ALA A 137 2.97 -6.85 5.20
C ALA A 137 4.49 -6.71 5.48
N SER A 138 4.92 -5.63 6.14
CA SER A 138 6.35 -5.38 6.42
C SER A 138 6.96 -6.32 7.46
N ALA A 139 6.13 -6.90 8.35
CA ALA A 139 6.53 -7.99 9.24
C ALA A 139 6.95 -9.26 8.46
N CYS A 140 6.48 -9.38 7.22
CA CYS A 140 6.74 -10.49 6.31
C CYS A 140 7.62 -10.07 5.12
N ALA A 141 8.50 -9.09 5.32
CA ALA A 141 9.36 -8.55 4.27
C ALA A 141 10.11 -9.66 3.53
N GLY A 142 9.90 -9.69 2.21
CA GLY A 142 10.52 -10.64 1.29
C GLY A 142 9.98 -12.07 1.32
N VAL A 143 8.90 -12.33 2.08
CA VAL A 143 8.18 -13.60 2.06
C VAL A 143 7.08 -13.51 1.00
N TYR A 144 7.22 -14.25 -0.10
CA TYR A 144 6.23 -14.27 -1.19
C TYR A 144 5.64 -15.65 -1.44
N GLY A 145 6.36 -16.73 -1.12
CA GLY A 145 5.89 -18.11 -1.18
C GLY A 145 6.37 -18.94 0.02
N LYS A 146 5.81 -20.13 0.19
CA LYS A 146 6.24 -21.05 1.25
C LYS A 146 7.74 -21.35 1.17
N GLY A 147 8.38 -21.46 2.34
CA GLY A 147 9.80 -21.76 2.43
C GLY A 147 10.71 -20.58 2.05
N ALA A 148 10.18 -19.34 2.00
CA ALA A 148 11.02 -18.15 1.89
C ALA A 148 12.01 -18.04 3.06
N TYR A 149 13.20 -17.53 2.76
CA TYR A 149 14.28 -17.30 3.73
C TYR A 149 15.14 -16.13 3.21
N PRO A 150 16.05 -15.54 4.02
CA PRO A 150 16.87 -14.42 3.57
C PRO A 150 17.61 -14.71 2.25
N GLY A 151 17.30 -13.96 1.19
CA GLY A 151 17.83 -14.15 -0.16
C GLY A 151 16.99 -15.03 -1.09
N SER A 152 15.88 -15.61 -0.62
CA SER A 152 14.95 -16.40 -1.43
C SER A 152 13.51 -15.95 -1.21
N ALA A 153 12.79 -15.69 -2.30
CA ALA A 153 11.37 -15.31 -2.29
C ALA A 153 10.42 -16.46 -1.86
N GLY A 154 10.95 -17.68 -1.74
CA GLY A 154 10.20 -18.90 -1.46
C GLY A 154 9.75 -19.63 -2.73
N ASN A 155 8.92 -20.65 -2.56
CA ASN A 155 8.39 -21.46 -3.65
C ASN A 155 7.28 -20.70 -4.38
N LEU A 156 7.61 -20.17 -5.56
CA LEU A 156 6.70 -19.41 -6.41
C LEU A 156 6.21 -20.23 -7.60
N LEU A 157 5.09 -19.80 -8.18
CA LEU A 157 4.65 -20.30 -9.48
C LEU A 157 5.56 -19.71 -10.57
N VAL A 158 5.85 -20.50 -11.60
CA VAL A 158 6.65 -20.07 -12.75
C VAL A 158 5.82 -20.20 -14.02
N ASP A 159 5.76 -19.14 -14.81
CA ASP A 159 5.15 -19.18 -16.14
C ASP A 159 6.03 -20.02 -17.08
N PRO A 160 5.52 -21.11 -17.67
CA PRO A 160 6.34 -21.98 -18.53
C PRO A 160 6.74 -21.33 -19.86
N THR A 161 6.06 -20.27 -20.30
CA THR A 161 6.34 -19.57 -21.56
C THR A 161 7.33 -18.43 -21.36
N THR A 162 7.17 -17.65 -20.29
CA THR A 162 8.01 -16.46 -20.05
C THR A 162 9.12 -16.68 -19.01
N GLY A 163 9.02 -17.73 -18.20
CA GLY A 163 9.89 -17.95 -17.03
C GLY A 163 9.57 -17.04 -15.84
N ALA A 164 8.51 -16.23 -15.92
CA ALA A 164 8.16 -15.27 -14.88
C ALA A 164 7.73 -15.94 -13.57
N SER A 165 8.18 -15.39 -12.44
CA SER A 165 7.80 -15.87 -11.10
C SER A 165 6.67 -15.03 -10.51
N PHE A 166 5.63 -15.68 -9.99
CA PHE A 166 4.43 -15.03 -9.46
C PHE A 166 3.74 -15.86 -8.37
N ASN A 167 2.82 -15.24 -7.63
CA ASN A 167 1.97 -15.92 -6.66
C ASN A 167 0.47 -15.53 -6.75
N ALA A 168 0.13 -14.55 -7.59
CA ALA A 168 -1.22 -14.07 -7.77
C ALA A 168 -1.59 -13.96 -9.25
N ASN A 169 -2.82 -14.37 -9.58
CA ASN A 169 -3.41 -14.19 -10.90
C ASN A 169 -4.31 -12.96 -10.89
N GLY A 170 -4.04 -12.03 -11.80
CA GLY A 170 -4.83 -10.83 -12.04
C GLY A 170 -5.85 -10.99 -13.15
N VAL A 171 -6.60 -9.91 -13.39
CA VAL A 171 -7.52 -9.82 -14.53
C VAL A 171 -6.76 -9.80 -15.86
N ASN A 172 -7.41 -10.27 -16.93
CA ASN A 172 -6.86 -10.29 -18.29
C ASN A 172 -5.52 -11.05 -18.42
N GLY A 173 -5.32 -12.11 -17.63
CA GLY A 173 -4.13 -12.95 -17.68
C GLY A 173 -2.87 -12.29 -17.09
N ARG A 174 -2.98 -11.11 -16.47
CA ARG A 174 -1.85 -10.49 -15.75
C ARG A 174 -1.47 -11.34 -14.55
N LYS A 175 -0.19 -11.32 -14.20
CA LYS A 175 0.36 -12.06 -13.07
C LYS A 175 1.08 -11.10 -12.15
N TYR A 176 1.04 -11.36 -10.86
CA TYR A 176 1.62 -10.47 -9.86
C TYR A 176 2.35 -11.26 -8.78
N LEU A 177 3.31 -10.59 -8.16
CA LEU A 177 3.92 -11.03 -6.91
C LEU A 177 3.43 -10.11 -5.80
N LEU A 178 2.77 -10.68 -4.80
CA LEU A 178 2.18 -9.96 -3.67
C LEU A 178 2.83 -10.40 -2.35
N PRO A 179 3.04 -9.49 -1.39
CA PRO A 179 3.65 -9.83 -0.11
C PRO A 179 2.78 -10.80 0.70
N ALA A 180 3.42 -11.65 1.50
CA ALA A 180 2.73 -12.36 2.56
C ALA A 180 2.27 -11.39 3.66
N LEU A 181 1.22 -11.78 4.38
CA LEU A 181 0.69 -11.01 5.49
C LEU A 181 0.89 -11.75 6.80
N MET A 182 1.27 -11.02 7.85
CA MET A 182 1.37 -11.55 9.21
C MET A 182 -0.02 -11.87 9.74
N ASP A 183 -0.24 -13.14 10.10
CA ASP A 183 -1.46 -13.58 10.76
C ASP A 183 -1.33 -13.38 12.29
N PRO A 184 -2.18 -12.55 12.93
CA PRO A 184 -2.15 -12.32 14.37
C PRO A 184 -2.38 -13.56 15.22
N LYS A 185 -3.08 -14.57 14.70
CA LYS A 185 -3.42 -15.77 15.47
C LYS A 185 -2.26 -16.75 15.53
N THR A 186 -1.61 -16.96 14.40
CA THR A 186 -0.51 -17.93 14.26
C THR A 186 0.87 -17.30 14.45
N GLN A 187 0.96 -15.97 14.43
CA GLN A 187 2.22 -15.21 14.44
C GLN A 187 3.17 -15.65 13.31
N ALA A 188 2.59 -15.98 12.15
CA ALA A 188 3.30 -16.46 10.98
C ALA A 188 2.86 -15.71 9.71
N CYS A 189 3.75 -15.67 8.72
CA CYS A 189 3.46 -15.08 7.42
C CYS A 189 2.65 -16.03 6.54
N SER A 190 1.47 -15.58 6.12
CA SER A 190 0.58 -16.30 5.22
C SER A 190 0.83 -15.88 3.77
N THR A 191 1.18 -16.85 2.94
CA THR A 191 1.45 -16.68 1.50
C THR A 191 0.25 -17.15 0.67
N LEU A 192 0.14 -16.64 -0.56
CA LEU A 192 -0.90 -17.09 -1.52
C LEU A 192 -0.63 -18.49 -2.08
N VAL A 193 0.64 -18.93 -2.04
CA VAL A 193 1.11 -20.23 -2.58
C VAL A 193 2.00 -20.96 -1.58
#